data_AF-A0A931M0X3-F1
#
_entry.id   AF-A0A931M0X3-F1
#
_cell.length_a   1.000
_cell.length_b   1.000
_cell.length_c   1.000
_cell.angle_alpha   90.00
_cell.angle_beta   90.00
_cell.angle_gamma   90.00
#
_symmetry.space_group_name_H-M   'P 1'
#
loop_
_entity.id
_entity.type
_entity.pdbx_description
1 polymer ?
#
loop_
_entity_poly.entity_id
_entity_poly.type
_entity_poly.pdbx_seq_one_letter_code
_entity_poly.pdbx_strand_id
1 'polypeptide(L)'
;MAKESEKIIIPISFESKPQEEIQLTAFVFSRSGKLLDKKPVQKEVLELQTFNKNPRELRILIAPSNDKRIDKVSSVGDLERFRPYEAVLNTDAKGALSILPIPGYLTKYWRWHFCRIKGRVIKNFTIGNISQDRGICHARVHICEVDRIWWWIYKIPDDIILKIPPIVLNPDWPIPIPEPGPDPGPIFDELNPQPLPPGPFPPVTLRPGSLTFNAISQVREPASFSAKETKLSSAALNTDAVQNLQQLHSSIQALPEIKNQLLSGNVNAIRKTIVDYYHLFHPYFCYLPWIWPYFYRCSEVEVVYTDLFGNFDTTYTYWYDGDDPDLYFWVEYLIDGVWTTVYKPSIACNTYWNYVCGSNVTIRITDERVRWECNDVLDGDIIWIKTIGSAASVIHHTGKKLQSYWTK
;
A
#
# COMPACT_ATOMS: atom_id res chain seq x y z
N MET A 1 50.35 10.04 -18.04
CA MET A 1 49.59 9.51 -19.20
C MET A 1 48.30 8.92 -18.69
N ALA A 2 47.16 9.54 -18.98
CA ALA A 2 45.86 8.96 -18.65
C ALA A 2 45.66 7.75 -19.57
N LYS A 3 45.61 6.54 -18.99
CA LYS A 3 45.25 5.33 -19.73
C LYS A 3 43.83 5.57 -20.28
N GLU A 4 43.64 5.43 -21.58
CA GLU A 4 42.37 5.70 -22.25
C GLU A 4 41.32 4.67 -21.81
N SER A 5 40.04 5.08 -21.70
CA SER A 5 38.98 4.18 -21.25
C SER A 5 38.68 3.15 -22.33
N GLU A 6 39.14 1.92 -22.13
CA GLU A 6 38.93 0.83 -23.07
C GLU A 6 37.46 0.35 -22.99
N LYS A 7 36.85 0.09 -24.15
CA LYS A 7 35.51 -0.50 -24.24
C LYS A 7 35.62 -2.01 -24.17
N ILE A 8 34.77 -2.63 -23.36
CA ILE A 8 34.66 -4.09 -23.24
C ILE A 8 33.27 -4.53 -23.67
N ILE A 9 33.23 -5.69 -24.32
CA ILE A 9 32.01 -6.32 -24.83
C ILE A 9 31.88 -7.66 -24.10
N ILE A 10 30.74 -7.86 -23.43
CA ILE A 10 30.47 -9.06 -22.65
C ILE A 10 29.19 -9.71 -23.20
N PRO A 11 29.25 -10.95 -23.69
CA PRO A 11 28.05 -11.68 -24.07
C PRO A 11 27.24 -12.07 -22.82
N ILE A 12 25.93 -11.84 -22.87
CA ILE A 12 24.97 -12.18 -21.83
C ILE A 12 24.13 -13.36 -22.33
N SER A 13 24.02 -14.41 -21.53
CA SER A 13 23.21 -15.58 -21.87
C SER A 13 22.40 -16.04 -20.65
N PHE A 14 21.38 -16.84 -20.89
CA PHE A 14 20.57 -17.47 -19.84
C PHE A 14 20.83 -18.97 -19.83
N GLU A 15 20.88 -19.57 -18.65
CA GLU A 15 20.95 -21.03 -18.49
C GLU A 15 19.70 -21.70 -19.06
N SER A 16 18.54 -21.08 -18.86
CA SER A 16 17.27 -21.46 -19.48
C SER A 16 16.66 -20.22 -20.12
N LYS A 17 16.42 -20.28 -21.43
CA LYS A 17 15.84 -19.16 -22.17
C LYS A 17 14.48 -18.79 -21.56
N PRO A 18 14.25 -17.53 -21.17
CA PRO A 18 12.96 -17.13 -20.63
C PRO A 18 11.87 -17.24 -21.71
N GLN A 19 10.64 -17.54 -21.31
CA GLN A 19 9.49 -17.64 -22.22
C GLN A 19 9.13 -16.29 -22.86
N GLU A 20 9.41 -15.20 -22.15
CA GLU A 20 9.20 -13.82 -22.58
C GLU A 20 10.53 -13.07 -22.52
N GLU A 21 10.67 -12.03 -23.36
CA GLU A 21 11.87 -11.20 -23.38
C GLU A 21 11.94 -10.32 -22.12
N ILE A 22 13.04 -10.43 -21.38
CA ILE A 22 13.28 -9.65 -20.16
C ILE A 22 14.26 -8.53 -20.51
N GLN A 23 13.84 -7.27 -20.34
CA GLN A 23 14.74 -6.14 -20.50
C GLN A 23 15.70 -6.09 -19.31
N LEU A 24 17.01 -6.01 -19.59
CA LEU A 24 18.04 -6.04 -18.56
C LEU A 24 18.83 -4.74 -18.56
N THR A 25 19.20 -4.28 -17.36
CA THR A 25 20.18 -3.21 -17.16
C THR A 25 21.33 -3.72 -16.31
N ALA A 26 22.55 -3.42 -16.74
CA ALA A 26 23.76 -3.68 -16.01
C ALA A 26 24.20 -2.45 -15.23
N PHE A 27 24.62 -2.67 -13.99
CA PHE A 27 25.13 -1.68 -13.06
C PHE A 27 26.59 -1.99 -12.80
N VAL A 28 27.45 -1.01 -13.06
CA VAL A 28 28.90 -1.14 -12.86
C VAL A 28 29.29 -0.41 -11.60
N PHE A 29 29.78 -1.14 -10.62
CA PHE A 29 30.30 -0.58 -9.38
C PHE A 29 31.81 -0.71 -9.31
N SER A 30 32.45 0.23 -8.62
CA SER A 30 33.84 0.05 -8.17
C SER A 30 33.92 -1.01 -7.07
N ARG A 31 35.12 -1.54 -6.82
CA ARG A 31 35.42 -2.34 -5.62
C ARG A 31 35.00 -1.69 -4.29
N SER A 32 34.93 -0.36 -4.23
CA SER A 32 34.47 0.38 -3.04
C SER A 32 32.94 0.51 -2.94
N GLY A 33 32.18 -0.09 -3.87
CA GLY A 33 30.72 -0.03 -3.91
C GLY A 33 30.12 1.25 -4.51
N LYS A 34 30.95 2.12 -5.11
CA LYS A 34 30.47 3.34 -5.78
C LYS A 34 29.97 2.98 -7.18
N LEU A 35 28.75 3.40 -7.52
CA LEU A 35 28.23 3.27 -8.88
C LEU A 35 29.05 4.12 -9.86
N LEU A 36 29.54 3.49 -10.92
CA LEU A 36 30.32 4.10 -12.00
C LEU A 36 29.48 4.32 -13.24
N ASP A 37 28.59 3.36 -13.58
CA ASP A 37 27.76 3.42 -14.78
C ASP A 37 26.51 2.55 -14.70
N LYS A 38 25.53 2.86 -15.55
CA LYS A 38 24.33 2.06 -15.81
C LYS A 38 24.14 1.91 -17.31
N LYS A 39 24.05 0.68 -17.81
CA LYS A 39 23.90 0.40 -19.24
C LYS A 39 22.82 -0.63 -19.52
N PRO A 40 21.89 -0.37 -20.46
CA PRO A 40 20.96 -1.39 -20.91
C PRO A 40 21.73 -2.50 -21.64
N VAL A 41 21.33 -3.75 -21.46
CA VAL A 41 21.82 -4.89 -22.24
C VAL A 41 21.06 -4.89 -23.57
N GLN A 42 21.77 -4.88 -24.68
CA GLN A 42 21.17 -4.83 -26.01
C GLN A 42 21.55 -6.07 -26.81
N LYS A 43 20.56 -6.76 -27.38
CA LYS A 43 20.79 -7.94 -28.24
C LYS A 43 21.71 -8.99 -27.59
N GLU A 44 21.48 -9.26 -26.30
CA GLU A 44 22.28 -10.23 -25.51
C GLU A 44 23.76 -9.84 -25.36
N VAL A 45 24.10 -8.57 -25.59
CA VAL A 45 25.46 -8.04 -25.47
C VAL A 45 25.45 -6.84 -24.54
N LEU A 46 26.44 -6.81 -23.64
CA LEU A 46 26.69 -5.70 -22.74
C LEU A 46 27.98 -4.98 -23.14
N GLU A 47 27.85 -3.70 -23.49
CA GLU A 47 28.97 -2.82 -23.80
C GLU A 47 29.25 -1.89 -22.61
N LEU A 48 30.46 -1.98 -22.04
CA LEU A 48 30.87 -1.17 -20.90
C LEU A 48 32.18 -0.44 -21.17
N GLN A 49 32.39 0.67 -20.45
CA GLN A 49 33.69 1.31 -20.34
C GLN A 49 34.41 0.77 -19.10
N THR A 50 35.73 0.65 -19.18
CA THR A 50 36.56 0.17 -18.06
C THR A 50 36.91 1.26 -17.04
N PHE A 51 36.60 2.53 -17.33
CA PHE A 51 36.89 3.69 -16.48
C PHE A 51 38.37 3.77 -16.04
N ASN A 52 39.29 3.35 -16.93
CA ASN A 52 40.73 3.28 -16.69
C ASN A 52 41.12 2.33 -15.55
N LYS A 53 40.21 1.42 -15.18
CA LYS A 53 40.43 0.38 -14.16
C LYS A 53 40.68 -0.96 -14.83
N ASN A 54 41.28 -1.88 -14.07
CA ASN A 54 41.28 -3.28 -14.48
C ASN A 54 39.81 -3.77 -14.49
N PRO A 55 39.33 -4.41 -15.58
CA PRO A 55 37.96 -4.94 -15.64
C PRO A 55 37.60 -5.81 -14.42
N ARG A 56 38.56 -6.56 -13.87
CA ARG A 56 38.36 -7.42 -12.68
C ARG A 56 38.15 -6.64 -11.37
N GLU A 57 38.42 -5.34 -11.35
CA GLU A 57 38.09 -4.47 -10.22
C GLU A 57 36.67 -3.88 -10.30
N LEU A 58 35.99 -4.12 -11.42
CA LEU A 58 34.61 -3.73 -11.62
C LEU A 58 33.71 -4.85 -11.12
N ARG A 59 32.69 -4.45 -10.35
CA ARG A 59 31.62 -5.33 -9.91
C ARG A 59 30.42 -5.07 -10.81
N ILE A 60 30.03 -6.07 -11.60
CA ILE A 60 28.94 -5.96 -12.57
C ILE A 60 27.74 -6.70 -12.02
N LEU A 61 26.63 -5.98 -11.86
CA LEU A 61 25.36 -6.54 -11.42
C LEU A 61 24.31 -6.32 -12.49
N ILE A 62 23.58 -7.37 -12.86
CA ILE A 62 22.57 -7.34 -13.93
C ILE A 62 21.20 -7.59 -13.31
N ALA A 63 20.23 -6.73 -13.62
CA ALA A 63 18.88 -6.82 -13.07
C ALA A 63 17.82 -6.43 -14.13
N PRO A 64 16.56 -6.87 -13.98
CA PRO A 64 15.48 -6.51 -14.89
C PRO A 64 15.18 -5.01 -14.82
N SER A 65 15.00 -4.36 -15.96
CA SER A 65 14.76 -2.92 -16.07
C SER A 65 13.29 -2.52 -16.16
N ASN A 66 12.37 -3.45 -15.88
CA ASN A 66 10.94 -3.24 -16.03
C ASN A 66 10.38 -2.33 -14.91
N ASP A 67 11.06 -2.29 -13.77
CA ASP A 67 10.68 -1.50 -12.62
C ASP A 67 11.38 -0.12 -12.64
N LYS A 68 10.61 0.97 -12.77
CA LYS A 68 11.13 2.35 -12.79
C LYS A 68 11.91 2.73 -11.52
N ARG A 69 11.72 2.01 -10.40
CA ARG A 69 12.51 2.22 -9.17
C ARG A 69 13.99 1.91 -9.40
N ILE A 70 14.32 1.09 -10.40
CA ILE A 70 15.70 0.73 -10.72
C ILE A 70 16.53 1.93 -11.22
N ASP A 71 15.86 2.94 -11.79
CA ASP A 71 16.50 4.16 -12.26
C ASP A 71 17.11 4.98 -11.12
N LYS A 72 16.54 4.87 -9.91
CA LYS A 72 16.98 5.57 -8.70
C LYS A 72 18.10 4.87 -7.94
N VAL A 73 18.50 3.65 -8.34
CA VAL A 73 19.57 2.89 -7.67
C VAL A 73 20.88 3.68 -7.65
N SER A 74 21.50 3.82 -6.49
CA SER A 74 22.77 4.55 -6.32
C SER A 74 23.88 3.70 -5.71
N SER A 75 23.51 2.64 -5.00
CA SER A 75 24.40 1.74 -4.26
C SER A 75 24.12 0.27 -4.57
N VAL A 76 25.01 -0.64 -4.15
CA VAL A 76 24.76 -2.08 -4.28
C VAL A 76 23.58 -2.51 -3.40
N GLY A 77 23.47 -2.00 -2.17
CA GLY A 77 22.36 -2.32 -1.27
C GLY A 77 21.00 -1.89 -1.84
N ASP A 78 20.96 -0.75 -2.55
CA ASP A 78 19.75 -0.35 -3.30
C ASP A 78 19.37 -1.35 -4.39
N LEU A 79 20.35 -2.05 -4.96
CA LEU A 79 20.14 -2.98 -6.07
C LEU A 79 19.73 -4.37 -5.56
N GLU A 80 20.11 -4.76 -4.35
CA GLU A 80 19.81 -6.09 -3.76
C GLU A 80 18.32 -6.46 -3.79
N ARG A 81 17.42 -5.47 -3.64
CA ARG A 81 15.95 -5.68 -3.72
C ARG A 81 15.48 -6.20 -5.07
N PHE A 82 16.26 -6.01 -6.13
CA PHE A 82 15.97 -6.50 -7.48
C PHE A 82 16.59 -7.88 -7.74
N ARG A 83 17.21 -8.49 -6.72
CA ARG A 83 17.93 -9.78 -6.80
C ARG A 83 18.84 -9.83 -8.02
N PRO A 84 19.82 -8.93 -8.13
CA PRO A 84 20.66 -8.84 -9.32
C PRO A 84 21.49 -10.10 -9.47
N TYR A 85 21.75 -10.48 -10.72
CA TYR A 85 22.79 -11.42 -11.05
C TYR A 85 24.15 -10.72 -10.93
N GLU A 86 24.95 -11.13 -9.96
CA GLU A 86 26.33 -10.67 -9.82
C GLU A 86 27.24 -11.46 -10.76
N ALA A 87 27.71 -10.79 -11.81
CA ALA A 87 28.50 -11.41 -12.86
C ALA A 87 29.98 -11.46 -12.45
N VAL A 88 30.53 -12.68 -12.40
CA VAL A 88 31.96 -12.90 -12.22
C VAL A 88 32.64 -12.88 -13.58
N LEU A 89 33.55 -11.92 -13.78
CA LEU A 89 34.31 -11.79 -15.02
C LEU A 89 35.40 -12.85 -15.12
N ASN A 90 35.27 -13.74 -16.10
CA ASN A 90 36.29 -14.68 -16.52
C ASN A 90 36.98 -14.16 -17.78
N THR A 91 38.28 -14.38 -17.88
CA THR A 91 39.05 -14.09 -19.10
C THR A 91 39.49 -15.39 -19.74
N ASP A 92 39.23 -15.55 -21.03
CA ASP A 92 39.76 -16.68 -21.79
C ASP A 92 41.26 -16.53 -22.10
N ALA A 93 41.86 -17.55 -22.72
CA ALA A 93 43.27 -17.54 -23.13
C ALA A 93 43.60 -16.47 -24.20
N LYS A 94 42.58 -15.89 -24.85
CA LYS A 94 42.69 -14.83 -25.86
C LYS A 94 42.44 -13.43 -25.26
N GLY A 95 42.18 -13.34 -23.95
CA GLY A 95 41.90 -12.11 -23.23
C GLY A 95 40.45 -11.62 -23.33
N ALA A 96 39.54 -12.37 -23.96
CA ALA A 96 38.13 -12.02 -24.04
C ALA A 96 37.43 -12.24 -22.70
N LEU A 97 36.59 -11.28 -22.31
CA LEU A 97 35.81 -11.33 -21.09
C LEU A 97 34.51 -12.10 -21.30
N SER A 98 34.19 -12.98 -20.36
CA SER A 98 32.97 -13.77 -20.35
C SER A 98 32.42 -13.85 -18.93
N ILE A 99 31.13 -14.16 -18.83
CA ILE A 99 30.43 -14.38 -17.57
C ILE A 99 29.66 -15.70 -17.67
N LEU A 100 29.34 -16.30 -16.53
CA LEU A 100 28.42 -17.45 -16.54
C LEU A 100 27.01 -17.01 -16.99
N PRO A 101 26.22 -17.92 -17.58
CA PRO A 101 24.83 -17.63 -17.91
C PRO A 101 24.03 -17.24 -16.67
N ILE A 102 23.05 -16.37 -16.84
CA ILE A 102 22.09 -15.99 -15.80
C ILE A 102 21.31 -17.26 -15.39
N PRO A 103 21.31 -17.64 -14.10
CA PRO A 103 20.66 -18.86 -13.66
C PRO A 103 19.15 -18.86 -13.90
N GLY A 104 18.61 -20.02 -14.30
CA GLY A 104 17.19 -20.15 -14.64
C GLY A 104 16.22 -19.95 -13.46
N TYR A 105 16.69 -20.11 -12.21
CA TYR A 105 15.86 -19.79 -11.03
C TYR A 105 15.69 -18.28 -10.85
N LEU A 106 16.69 -17.48 -11.23
CA LEU A 106 16.68 -16.04 -11.02
C LEU A 106 15.66 -15.36 -11.93
N THR A 107 15.55 -15.82 -13.17
CA THR A 107 14.53 -15.36 -14.12
C THR A 107 13.12 -15.64 -13.63
N LYS A 108 12.88 -16.76 -12.93
CA LYS A 108 11.58 -17.02 -12.27
C LYS A 108 11.30 -16.02 -11.16
N TYR A 109 12.30 -15.68 -10.33
CA TYR A 109 12.12 -14.70 -9.24
C TYR A 109 11.91 -13.27 -9.75
N TRP A 110 12.56 -12.89 -10.84
CA TRP A 110 12.36 -11.58 -11.47
C TRP A 110 10.94 -11.38 -12.00
N ARG A 111 10.14 -12.46 -12.11
CA ARG A 111 8.71 -12.34 -12.42
C ARG A 111 7.84 -11.94 -11.24
N TRP A 112 8.36 -11.99 -10.02
CA TRP A 112 7.60 -11.74 -8.80
C TRP A 112 8.10 -10.48 -8.09
N HIS A 113 7.18 -9.55 -7.82
CA HIS A 113 7.37 -8.48 -6.85
C HIS A 113 6.87 -8.89 -5.48
N PHE A 114 7.54 -8.36 -4.45
CA PHE A 114 7.17 -8.57 -3.05
C PHE A 114 6.82 -7.23 -2.43
N CYS A 115 5.58 -7.09 -1.99
CA CYS A 115 5.06 -5.92 -1.31
C CYS A 115 4.87 -6.25 0.18
N ARG A 116 5.61 -5.58 1.06
CA ARG A 116 5.36 -5.70 2.51
C ARG A 116 4.19 -4.80 2.88
N ILE A 117 3.14 -5.36 3.47
CA ILE A 117 1.95 -4.64 3.90
C ILE A 117 1.98 -4.60 5.42
N LYS A 118 2.00 -3.39 5.97
CA LYS A 118 2.06 -3.15 7.41
C LYS A 118 0.94 -2.22 7.82
N GLY A 119 0.42 -2.44 9.01
CA GLY A 119 -0.53 -1.50 9.57
C GLY A 119 -0.89 -1.77 11.01
N ARG A 120 -1.84 -0.99 11.48
CA ARG A 120 -2.36 -1.06 12.83
C ARG A 120 -3.86 -0.81 12.86
N VAL A 121 -4.57 -1.61 13.64
CA VAL A 121 -5.98 -1.42 13.96
C VAL A 121 -6.08 -0.75 15.32
N ILE A 122 -6.74 0.40 15.39
CA ILE A 122 -6.90 1.19 16.60
C ILE A 122 -8.36 1.55 16.83
N LYS A 123 -8.72 1.82 18.09
CA LYS A 123 -9.97 2.45 18.47
C LYS A 123 -9.72 3.43 19.60
N ASN A 124 -10.51 4.49 19.61
CA ASN A 124 -10.49 5.47 20.70
C ASN A 124 -11.34 4.95 21.86
N PHE A 125 -10.77 4.94 23.06
CA PHE A 125 -11.48 4.57 24.28
C PHE A 125 -11.43 5.70 25.29
N THR A 126 -12.55 5.91 25.97
CA THR A 126 -12.65 6.83 27.10
C THR A 126 -12.44 6.06 28.39
N ILE A 127 -11.30 6.27 29.05
CA ILE A 127 -10.94 5.65 30.33
C ILE A 127 -10.95 6.76 31.38
N GLY A 128 -12.02 6.82 32.19
CA GLY A 128 -12.27 7.94 33.08
C GLY A 128 -12.53 9.23 32.30
N ASN A 129 -11.69 10.25 32.50
CA ASN A 129 -11.80 11.55 31.81
C ASN A 129 -10.83 11.69 30.62
N ILE A 130 -10.12 10.62 30.24
CA ILE A 130 -9.09 10.66 29.20
C ILE A 130 -9.55 9.80 28.01
N SER A 131 -9.51 10.39 26.82
CA SER A 131 -9.70 9.70 25.55
C SER A 131 -8.34 9.28 25.00
N GLN A 132 -8.18 8.00 24.67
CA GLN A 132 -6.92 7.46 24.21
C GLN A 132 -7.11 6.38 23.14
N ASP A 133 -6.28 6.44 22.09
CA ASP A 133 -6.22 5.39 21.07
C ASP A 133 -5.51 4.14 21.63
N ARG A 134 -6.19 3.00 21.50
CA ARG A 134 -5.67 1.67 21.85
C ARG A 134 -5.67 0.78 20.62
N GLY A 135 -4.68 -0.11 20.56
CA GLY A 135 -4.64 -1.16 19.54
C GLY A 135 -5.72 -2.20 19.80
N ILE A 136 -6.37 -2.68 18.75
CA ILE A 136 -7.31 -3.79 18.83
C ILE A 136 -6.56 -5.08 18.53
N CYS A 137 -6.45 -5.96 19.51
CA CYS A 137 -5.76 -7.24 19.41
C CYS A 137 -6.64 -8.35 18.87
N HIS A 138 -6.03 -9.37 18.26
CA HIS A 138 -6.72 -10.55 17.72
C HIS A 138 -7.85 -10.22 16.73
N ALA A 139 -7.86 -9.00 16.18
CA ALA A 139 -8.74 -8.63 15.09
C ALA A 139 -8.26 -9.30 13.82
N ARG A 140 -9.21 -9.78 13.01
CA ARG A 140 -8.93 -10.35 11.71
C ARG A 140 -9.02 -9.25 10.67
N VAL A 141 -7.89 -8.92 10.06
CA VAL A 141 -7.81 -7.95 8.97
C VAL A 141 -7.79 -8.72 7.66
N HIS A 142 -8.79 -8.48 6.84
CA HIS A 142 -8.87 -8.99 5.49
C HIS A 142 -8.26 -7.95 4.54
N ILE A 143 -7.35 -8.43 3.70
CA ILE A 143 -6.66 -7.62 2.72
C ILE A 143 -7.12 -8.09 1.34
N CYS A 144 -7.68 -7.19 0.56
CA CYS A 144 -8.04 -7.44 -0.83
C CYS A 144 -7.16 -6.63 -1.77
N GLU A 145 -6.83 -7.23 -2.90
CA GLU A 145 -6.48 -6.49 -4.11
C GLU A 145 -7.77 -6.02 -4.78
N VAL A 146 -7.87 -4.72 -5.05
CA VAL A 146 -9.00 -4.09 -5.70
C VAL A 146 -8.67 -3.90 -7.16
N ASP A 147 -9.37 -4.69 -7.97
CA ASP A 147 -9.45 -4.63 -9.42
C ASP A 147 -8.19 -4.30 -10.24
N ARG A 148 -7.86 -5.27 -11.09
CA ARG A 148 -7.11 -5.04 -12.31
C ARG A 148 -8.05 -4.47 -13.38
N ILE A 149 -8.50 -3.22 -13.23
CA ILE A 149 -9.54 -2.60 -14.08
C ILE A 149 -9.26 -2.77 -15.58
N TRP A 150 -7.98 -2.84 -15.99
CA TRP A 150 -7.57 -3.09 -17.37
C TRP A 150 -8.11 -4.40 -17.98
N TRP A 151 -8.35 -5.45 -17.17
CA TRP A 151 -8.87 -6.73 -17.67
C TRP A 151 -10.36 -6.70 -18.00
N TRP A 152 -11.13 -5.94 -17.21
CA TRP A 152 -12.58 -6.00 -17.23
C TRP A 152 -13.21 -4.75 -17.82
N ILE A 153 -12.47 -3.65 -17.92
CA ILE A 153 -13.00 -2.41 -18.48
C ILE A 153 -13.59 -2.66 -19.86
N TYR A 154 -12.96 -3.48 -20.73
CA TYR A 154 -13.49 -3.81 -22.06
C TYR A 154 -14.74 -4.71 -22.06
N LYS A 155 -15.15 -5.24 -20.91
CA LYS A 155 -16.38 -6.01 -20.72
C LYS A 155 -17.53 -5.17 -20.14
N ILE A 156 -17.24 -3.97 -19.66
CA ILE A 156 -18.27 -3.04 -19.17
C ILE A 156 -19.10 -2.56 -20.37
N PRO A 157 -20.44 -2.56 -20.33
CA PRO A 157 -21.26 -2.09 -21.45
C PRO A 157 -20.91 -0.67 -21.92
N ASP A 158 -21.01 -0.43 -23.23
CA ASP A 158 -20.66 0.87 -23.83
C ASP A 158 -21.51 2.02 -23.28
N ASP A 159 -22.79 1.79 -23.01
CA ASP A 159 -23.71 2.78 -22.46
C ASP A 159 -23.34 3.22 -21.03
N ILE A 160 -22.68 2.35 -20.26
CA ILE A 160 -22.15 2.67 -18.93
C ILE A 160 -20.91 3.56 -19.07
N ILE A 161 -19.99 3.23 -19.99
CA ILE A 161 -18.79 4.05 -20.22
C ILE A 161 -19.13 5.43 -20.77
N LEU A 162 -20.09 5.52 -21.70
CA LEU A 162 -20.49 6.79 -22.32
C LEU A 162 -21.13 7.78 -21.33
N LYS A 163 -21.63 7.31 -20.18
CA LYS A 163 -22.14 8.18 -19.10
C LYS A 163 -21.03 8.85 -18.28
N ILE A 164 -19.79 8.36 -18.33
CA ILE A 164 -18.68 8.86 -17.51
C ILE A 164 -18.17 10.25 -17.97
N PRO A 165 -17.83 10.48 -19.25
CA PRO A 165 -17.30 11.76 -19.70
C PRO A 165 -18.08 13.01 -19.27
N PRO A 166 -19.42 13.09 -19.42
CA PRO A 166 -20.15 14.30 -19.04
C PRO A 166 -20.02 14.63 -17.56
N ILE A 167 -20.00 13.61 -16.69
CA ILE A 167 -19.90 13.77 -15.23
C ILE A 167 -18.50 14.24 -14.82
N VAL A 168 -17.46 13.70 -15.46
CA VAL A 168 -16.07 14.08 -15.14
C VAL A 168 -15.74 15.46 -15.69
N LEU A 169 -16.23 15.80 -16.88
CA LEU A 169 -15.95 17.08 -17.54
C LEU A 169 -16.76 18.23 -16.95
N ASN A 170 -18.02 17.98 -16.58
CA ASN A 170 -18.94 18.97 -16.01
C ASN A 170 -19.65 18.38 -14.77
N PRO A 171 -18.94 18.23 -13.63
CA PRO A 171 -19.54 17.71 -12.41
C PRO A 171 -20.54 18.71 -11.81
N ASP A 172 -21.77 18.25 -11.55
CA ASP A 172 -22.73 18.99 -10.73
C ASP A 172 -22.35 18.81 -9.26
N TRP A 173 -21.85 19.88 -8.62
CA TRP A 173 -21.44 19.87 -7.22
C TRP A 173 -22.59 20.28 -6.29
N PRO A 174 -22.74 19.63 -5.11
CA PRO A 174 -22.05 18.41 -4.67
C PRO A 174 -22.58 17.18 -5.41
N ILE A 175 -21.69 16.23 -5.74
CA ILE A 175 -22.13 14.94 -6.29
C ILE A 175 -23.02 14.27 -5.21
N PRO A 176 -24.29 14.00 -5.48
CA PRO A 176 -25.18 13.42 -4.49
C PRO A 176 -24.67 12.03 -4.11
N ILE A 177 -24.25 11.88 -2.85
CA ILE A 177 -23.94 10.58 -2.25
C ILE A 177 -25.29 9.87 -2.12
N PRO A 178 -25.56 8.76 -2.82
CA PRO A 178 -26.79 8.02 -2.56
C PRO A 178 -26.78 7.53 -1.12
N GLU A 179 -27.95 7.55 -0.49
CA GLU A 179 -28.15 7.03 0.85
C GLU A 179 -27.54 5.63 0.96
N PRO A 180 -26.91 5.29 2.10
CA PRO A 180 -26.25 4.00 2.27
C PRO A 180 -27.22 2.89 1.87
N GLY A 181 -26.85 2.15 0.82
CA GLY A 181 -27.54 0.92 0.47
C GLY A 181 -27.50 -0.08 1.63
N PRO A 182 -28.23 -1.20 1.54
CA PRO A 182 -28.34 -2.18 2.62
C PRO A 182 -27.02 -2.95 2.78
N ASP A 183 -26.01 -2.31 3.37
CA ASP A 183 -24.80 -2.92 3.86
C ASP A 183 -24.63 -2.42 5.31
N PRO A 184 -24.67 -3.31 6.32
CA PRO A 184 -24.58 -2.92 7.72
C PRO A 184 -23.11 -2.62 8.05
N GLY A 185 -22.65 -1.42 7.70
CA GLY A 185 -21.34 -0.90 8.10
C GLY A 185 -21.51 0.48 8.74
N PRO A 186 -20.85 0.78 9.86
CA PRO A 186 -21.03 2.05 10.55
C PRO A 186 -20.48 3.21 9.70
N ILE A 187 -21.37 4.18 9.47
CA ILE A 187 -21.19 5.64 9.39
C ILE A 187 -19.87 6.13 8.78
N PHE A 188 -20.01 6.77 7.62
CA PHE A 188 -19.01 7.65 7.00
C PHE A 188 -18.47 8.65 8.02
N ASP A 189 -17.18 8.57 8.34
CA ASP A 189 -16.38 9.70 8.80
C ASP A 189 -14.90 9.34 8.61
N GLU A 190 -14.14 10.26 8.04
CA GLU A 190 -12.73 10.12 7.62
C GLU A 190 -12.51 9.36 6.29
N LEU A 191 -12.46 10.12 5.18
CA LEU A 191 -11.68 9.71 4.00
C LEU A 191 -10.28 9.38 4.51
N ASN A 192 -9.81 8.17 4.27
CA ASN A 192 -8.44 7.80 4.57
C ASN A 192 -7.49 8.82 3.89
N PRO A 193 -6.72 9.62 4.64
CA PRO A 193 -5.78 10.54 4.06
C PRO A 193 -4.62 9.72 3.51
N GLN A 194 -4.75 9.25 2.27
CA GLN A 194 -3.59 8.75 1.56
C GLN A 194 -2.56 9.89 1.51
N PRO A 195 -1.26 9.61 1.72
CA PRO A 195 -0.25 10.46 1.15
C PRO A 195 -0.55 10.53 -0.35
N LEU A 196 -0.76 11.74 -0.88
CA LEU A 196 -0.87 11.93 -2.33
C LEU A 196 0.27 11.15 -3.01
N PRO A 197 0.01 10.46 -4.13
CA PRO A 197 1.10 9.87 -4.91
C PRO A 197 2.15 10.95 -5.13
N PRO A 198 3.45 10.64 -4.99
CA PRO A 198 4.49 11.66 -5.06
C PRO A 198 4.37 12.37 -6.41
N GLY A 199 3.90 13.62 -6.36
CA GLY A 199 3.90 14.48 -7.53
C GLY A 199 5.33 14.67 -8.03
N PRO A 200 5.54 15.04 -9.30
CA PRO A 200 6.85 15.43 -9.77
C PRO A 200 7.40 16.50 -8.82
N PHE A 201 8.49 16.18 -8.14
CA PHE A 201 9.11 17.06 -7.16
C PHE A 201 9.33 18.44 -7.81
N PRO A 202 8.85 19.54 -7.21
CA PRO A 202 9.32 20.85 -7.64
C PRO A 202 10.83 20.89 -7.46
N PRO A 203 11.60 21.50 -8.37
CA PRO A 203 13.04 21.61 -8.23
C PRO A 203 13.35 22.25 -6.87
N VAL A 204 14.04 21.50 -6.02
CA VAL A 204 14.52 22.00 -4.73
C VAL A 204 15.53 23.10 -5.01
N THR A 205 15.09 24.35 -4.87
CA THR A 205 16.02 25.47 -4.75
C THR A 205 16.54 25.46 -3.31
N LEU A 206 17.71 24.84 -3.12
CA LEU A 206 18.46 24.92 -1.87
C LEU A 206 18.76 26.40 -1.58
N ARG A 207 18.02 27.01 -0.65
CA ARG A 207 18.44 28.25 0.00
C ARG A 207 19.50 27.87 1.04
N PRO A 208 20.75 28.34 0.92
CA PRO A 208 21.77 28.07 1.92
C PRO A 208 21.42 28.82 3.20
N GLY A 209 21.34 28.10 4.32
CA GLY A 209 21.35 28.68 5.65
C GLY A 209 20.00 28.69 6.37
N SER A 210 19.63 27.59 7.02
CA SER A 210 19.24 27.57 8.43
C SER A 210 18.98 26.12 8.85
N LEU A 211 20.01 25.46 9.39
CA LEU A 211 19.84 24.23 10.15
C LEU A 211 19.93 24.61 11.63
N THR A 212 18.79 24.88 12.25
CA THR A 212 18.67 24.90 13.71
C THR A 212 17.93 23.64 14.15
N PHE A 213 18.70 22.67 14.62
CA PHE A 213 18.19 21.51 15.34
C PHE A 213 17.90 21.95 16.78
N ASN A 214 16.62 22.01 17.17
CA ASN A 214 16.25 22.01 18.58
C ASN A 214 15.42 20.77 18.89
N ALA A 215 15.92 20.04 19.89
CA ALA A 215 15.42 18.77 20.38
C ALA A 215 14.11 18.93 21.17
N ILE A 216 13.44 17.79 21.28
CA ILE A 216 12.22 17.46 22.03
C ILE A 216 12.22 18.04 23.45
N SER A 217 11.12 18.69 23.84
CA SER A 217 10.35 18.47 25.09
C SER A 217 9.59 19.76 25.45
N GLN A 218 8.26 19.80 25.24
CA GLN A 218 7.37 20.67 26.00
C GLN A 218 6.01 19.99 26.23
N VAL A 219 5.79 19.65 27.49
CA VAL A 219 4.51 19.33 28.12
C VAL A 219 3.55 20.49 27.87
N ARG A 220 2.35 20.19 27.34
CA ARG A 220 1.27 21.17 27.20
C ARG A 220 0.19 20.89 28.25
N GLU A 221 0.09 21.81 29.20
CA GLU A 221 -0.99 21.94 30.19
C GLU A 221 -2.37 22.11 29.52
N PRO A 222 -3.48 21.77 30.21
CA PRO A 222 -4.78 21.57 29.60
C PRO A 222 -5.51 22.89 29.35
N ALA A 223 -5.94 23.13 28.12
CA ALA A 223 -6.87 24.21 27.82
C ALA A 223 -8.29 23.79 28.21
N SER A 224 -8.85 24.51 29.17
CA SER A 224 -10.25 24.47 29.59
C SER A 224 -11.19 24.79 28.41
N PHE A 225 -12.00 23.83 27.97
CA PHE A 225 -13.08 24.06 27.01
C PHE A 225 -14.41 24.25 27.73
N SER A 226 -14.95 25.46 27.62
CA SER A 226 -16.30 25.82 28.00
C SER A 226 -17.29 25.12 27.06
N ALA A 227 -18.20 24.32 27.63
CA ALA A 227 -19.28 23.69 26.92
C ALA A 227 -20.25 24.75 26.35
N LYS A 228 -20.39 24.78 25.02
CA LYS A 228 -21.58 25.30 24.36
C LYS A 228 -22.10 24.22 23.43
N GLU A 229 -23.19 23.59 23.85
CA GLU A 229 -23.99 22.69 23.03
C GLU A 229 -24.33 23.38 21.70
N THR A 230 -23.89 22.77 20.61
CA THR A 230 -24.41 23.10 19.28
C THR A 230 -24.99 21.82 18.72
N LYS A 231 -26.31 21.84 18.53
CA LYS A 231 -27.08 20.79 17.87
C LYS A 231 -26.41 20.45 16.53
N LEU A 232 -25.98 19.20 16.40
CA LEU A 232 -25.35 18.64 15.22
C LEU A 232 -26.38 18.59 14.08
N SER A 233 -26.31 19.55 13.15
CA SER A 233 -26.98 19.44 11.86
C SER A 233 -26.07 18.67 10.90
N SER A 234 -26.66 17.72 10.20
CA SER A 234 -26.06 16.80 9.23
C SER A 234 -25.60 17.48 7.92
N ALA A 235 -25.09 18.72 8.00
CA ALA A 235 -24.70 19.54 6.84
C ALA A 235 -23.19 19.86 6.80
N ALA A 236 -22.38 19.31 7.71
CA ALA A 236 -20.92 19.45 7.68
C ALA A 236 -20.28 18.27 6.92
N LEU A 237 -20.62 18.11 5.64
CA LEU A 237 -19.76 17.35 4.73
C LEU A 237 -18.44 18.14 4.60
N ASN A 238 -17.32 17.49 4.92
CA ASN A 238 -15.98 18.05 5.02
C ASN A 238 -15.65 19.01 3.87
N THR A 239 -15.53 20.32 4.17
CA THR A 239 -15.15 21.37 3.21
C THR A 239 -13.83 21.05 2.49
N ASP A 240 -12.93 20.34 3.16
CA ASP A 240 -11.64 19.91 2.62
C ASP A 240 -11.75 18.85 1.52
N ALA A 241 -12.73 17.94 1.61
CA ALA A 241 -12.95 16.90 0.60
C ALA A 241 -13.44 17.50 -0.73
N VAL A 242 -14.34 18.49 -0.65
CA VAL A 242 -14.84 19.23 -1.82
C VAL A 242 -13.71 20.05 -2.46
N GLN A 243 -12.86 20.70 -1.66
CA GLN A 243 -11.70 21.44 -2.16
C GLN A 243 -10.67 20.53 -2.87
N ASN A 244 -10.38 19.35 -2.30
CA ASN A 244 -9.48 18.38 -2.93
C ASN A 244 -10.00 17.88 -4.28
N LEU A 245 -11.31 17.62 -4.40
CA LEU A 245 -11.93 17.22 -5.66
C LEU A 245 -11.93 18.34 -6.71
N GLN A 246 -12.14 19.59 -6.29
CA GLN A 246 -12.02 20.76 -7.17
C GLN A 246 -10.59 20.95 -7.68
N GLN A 247 -9.58 20.71 -6.83
CA GLN A 247 -8.19 20.75 -7.24
C GLN A 247 -7.87 19.64 -8.26
N LEU A 248 -8.34 18.41 -8.03
CA LEU A 248 -8.18 17.30 -8.97
C LEU A 248 -8.89 17.57 -10.31
N HIS A 249 -10.08 18.20 -10.27
CA HIS A 249 -10.80 18.64 -11.47
C HIS A 249 -9.95 19.56 -12.34
N SER A 250 -9.29 20.53 -11.71
CA SER A 250 -8.39 21.44 -12.42
C SER A 250 -7.24 20.70 -13.11
N SER A 251 -6.73 19.61 -12.52
CA SER A 251 -5.69 18.78 -13.11
C SER A 251 -6.17 18.00 -14.34
N ILE A 252 -7.39 17.44 -14.30
CA ILE A 252 -8.00 16.77 -15.46
C ILE A 252 -8.24 17.79 -16.59
N GLN A 253 -8.76 18.98 -16.26
CA GLN A 253 -9.01 20.02 -17.26
C GLN A 253 -7.72 20.60 -17.86
N ALA A 254 -6.62 20.60 -17.11
CA ALA A 254 -5.32 21.08 -17.57
C ALA A 254 -4.65 20.13 -18.58
N LEU A 255 -5.13 18.89 -18.73
CA LEU A 255 -4.58 17.88 -19.63
C LEU A 255 -5.41 17.79 -20.93
N PRO A 256 -4.98 18.44 -22.03
CA PRO A 256 -5.76 18.47 -23.27
C PRO A 256 -5.94 17.08 -23.90
N GLU A 257 -4.99 16.16 -23.69
CA GLU A 257 -5.11 14.77 -24.16
C GLU A 257 -6.31 14.05 -23.54
N ILE A 258 -6.45 14.10 -22.21
CA ILE A 258 -7.57 13.48 -21.49
C ILE A 258 -8.89 14.08 -21.94
N LYS A 259 -8.97 15.42 -21.98
CA LYS A 259 -10.17 16.13 -22.41
C LYS A 259 -10.60 15.76 -23.83
N ASN A 260 -9.65 15.71 -24.77
CA ASN A 260 -9.93 15.37 -26.16
C ASN A 260 -10.40 13.91 -26.30
N GLN A 261 -9.78 12.97 -25.57
CA GLN A 261 -10.21 11.58 -25.60
C GLN A 261 -11.61 11.39 -25.00
N LEU A 262 -11.93 12.07 -23.89
CA LEU A 262 -13.25 12.03 -23.26
C LEU A 262 -14.34 12.66 -24.15
N LEU A 263 -14.03 13.76 -24.84
CA LEU A 263 -14.96 14.44 -25.75
C LEU A 263 -15.11 13.75 -27.11
N SER A 264 -14.23 12.81 -27.46
CA SER A 264 -14.22 12.16 -28.76
C SER A 264 -15.48 11.32 -29.03
N GLY A 265 -16.22 10.92 -27.99
CA GLY A 265 -17.34 9.98 -28.08
C GLY A 265 -16.93 8.55 -28.44
N ASN A 266 -15.62 8.29 -28.62
CA ASN A 266 -15.11 6.97 -28.94
C ASN A 266 -14.94 6.16 -27.64
N VAL A 267 -15.76 5.13 -27.47
CA VAL A 267 -15.78 4.29 -26.27
C VAL A 267 -14.42 3.68 -25.97
N ASN A 268 -13.69 3.20 -26.99
CA ASN A 268 -12.37 2.59 -26.79
C ASN A 268 -11.31 3.61 -26.36
N ALA A 269 -11.40 4.84 -26.87
CA ALA A 269 -10.56 5.93 -26.40
C ALA A 269 -10.84 6.22 -24.93
N ILE A 270 -12.12 6.37 -24.53
CA ILE A 270 -12.52 6.61 -23.14
C ILE A 270 -12.04 5.49 -22.21
N ARG A 271 -12.23 4.22 -22.58
CA ARG A 271 -11.74 3.07 -21.80
C ARG A 271 -10.23 3.16 -21.60
N LYS A 272 -9.48 3.43 -22.67
CA LYS A 272 -8.02 3.58 -22.60
C LYS A 272 -7.63 4.73 -21.68
N THR A 273 -8.28 5.89 -21.79
CA THR A 273 -8.01 7.05 -20.91
C THR A 273 -8.25 6.69 -19.45
N ILE A 274 -9.34 5.99 -19.13
CA ILE A 274 -9.67 5.60 -17.77
C ILE A 274 -8.62 4.65 -17.20
N VAL A 275 -8.12 3.69 -17.97
CA VAL A 275 -7.05 2.77 -17.52
C VAL A 275 -5.75 3.53 -17.29
N ASP A 276 -5.30 4.31 -18.27
CA ASP A 276 -3.99 4.98 -18.21
C ASP A 276 -3.92 6.03 -17.09
N TYR A 277 -5.05 6.66 -16.77
CA TYR A 277 -5.15 7.76 -15.81
C TYR A 277 -6.10 7.46 -14.65
N TYR A 278 -6.26 6.17 -14.28
CA TYR A 278 -7.27 5.73 -13.31
C TYR A 278 -7.21 6.48 -11.98
N HIS A 279 -6.00 6.78 -11.50
CA HIS A 279 -5.76 7.57 -10.28
C HIS A 279 -6.41 8.97 -10.28
N LEU A 280 -6.63 9.57 -11.46
CA LEU A 280 -7.34 10.87 -11.59
C LEU A 280 -8.86 10.69 -11.59
N PHE A 281 -9.36 9.57 -12.10
CA PHE A 281 -10.80 9.31 -12.20
C PHE A 281 -11.38 8.74 -10.92
N HIS A 282 -10.61 7.94 -10.19
CA HIS A 282 -11.09 7.23 -9.00
C HIS A 282 -11.78 8.13 -7.96
N PRO A 283 -11.24 9.32 -7.61
CA PRO A 283 -11.92 10.19 -6.63
C PRO A 283 -13.32 10.63 -7.08
N TYR A 284 -13.60 10.72 -8.39
CA TYR A 284 -14.96 10.92 -8.90
C TYR A 284 -15.79 9.64 -8.78
N PHE A 285 -15.19 8.50 -9.11
CA PHE A 285 -15.86 7.20 -9.14
C PHE A 285 -16.30 6.75 -7.74
N CYS A 286 -15.62 7.20 -6.69
CA CYS A 286 -16.08 7.10 -5.30
C CYS A 286 -17.51 7.66 -5.12
N TYR A 287 -17.94 8.66 -5.89
CA TYR A 287 -19.26 9.27 -5.76
C TYR A 287 -20.26 8.82 -6.82
N LEU A 288 -19.96 7.74 -7.57
CA LEU A 288 -20.85 7.23 -8.62
C LEU A 288 -21.26 5.77 -8.37
N PRO A 289 -22.22 5.49 -7.48
CA PRO A 289 -22.47 4.09 -7.09
C PRO A 289 -23.03 3.19 -8.18
N TRP A 290 -23.62 3.78 -9.23
CA TRP A 290 -24.06 3.04 -10.41
C TRP A 290 -22.91 2.40 -11.21
N ILE A 291 -21.66 2.88 -11.08
CA ILE A 291 -20.50 2.22 -11.71
C ILE A 291 -19.84 1.16 -10.82
N TRP A 292 -20.08 1.18 -9.51
CA TRP A 292 -19.36 0.33 -8.57
C TRP A 292 -19.43 -1.17 -8.89
N PRO A 293 -20.59 -1.75 -9.29
CA PRO A 293 -20.68 -3.16 -9.64
C PRO A 293 -19.80 -3.57 -10.84
N TYR A 294 -19.40 -2.60 -11.65
CA TYR A 294 -18.58 -2.82 -12.85
C TYR A 294 -17.10 -2.54 -12.61
N PHE A 295 -16.77 -1.64 -11.69
CA PHE A 295 -15.43 -1.09 -11.48
C PHE A 295 -14.71 -1.58 -10.23
N TYR A 296 -15.43 -2.16 -9.26
CA TYR A 296 -14.85 -2.55 -7.98
C TYR A 296 -15.18 -3.99 -7.62
N ARG A 297 -14.13 -4.78 -7.46
CA ARG A 297 -14.14 -6.16 -6.97
C ARG A 297 -13.01 -6.35 -5.97
N CYS A 298 -13.35 -6.99 -4.86
CA CYS A 298 -12.41 -7.40 -3.81
C CYS A 298 -11.91 -8.81 -4.15
N SER A 299 -10.63 -8.96 -4.50
CA SER A 299 -10.00 -10.28 -4.53
C SER A 299 -9.20 -10.44 -3.25
N GLU A 300 -9.70 -11.23 -2.30
CA GLU A 300 -9.00 -11.46 -1.03
C GLU A 300 -7.64 -12.11 -1.29
N VAL A 301 -6.58 -11.42 -0.86
CA VAL A 301 -5.20 -11.88 -1.04
C VAL A 301 -4.67 -12.55 0.22
N GLU A 302 -5.05 -12.05 1.40
CA GLU A 302 -4.56 -12.55 2.67
C GLU A 302 -5.50 -12.15 3.82
N VAL A 303 -5.52 -12.98 4.85
CA VAL A 303 -6.23 -12.72 6.10
C VAL A 303 -5.23 -12.79 7.25
N VAL A 304 -5.00 -11.65 7.91
CA VAL A 304 -4.01 -11.51 8.99
C VAL A 304 -4.67 -11.22 10.32
N TYR A 305 -3.97 -11.52 11.41
CA TYR A 305 -4.43 -11.20 12.75
C TYR A 305 -3.57 -10.11 13.37
N THR A 306 -4.18 -9.22 14.14
CA THR A 306 -3.45 -8.19 14.87
C THR A 306 -2.79 -8.74 16.13
N ASP A 307 -1.60 -8.24 16.43
CA ASP A 307 -0.90 -8.48 17.70
C ASP A 307 -1.58 -7.74 18.87
N LEU A 308 -1.04 -7.91 20.09
CA LEU A 308 -1.55 -7.26 21.30
C LEU A 308 -1.56 -5.71 21.24
N PHE A 309 -0.77 -5.12 20.34
CA PHE A 309 -0.71 -3.69 20.12
C PHE A 309 -1.57 -3.24 18.92
N GLY A 310 -2.28 -4.16 18.28
CA GLY A 310 -3.10 -3.92 17.10
C GLY A 310 -2.34 -3.94 15.78
N ASN A 311 -1.06 -4.28 15.74
CA ASN A 311 -0.27 -4.28 14.51
C ASN A 311 -0.49 -5.55 13.71
N PHE A 312 -0.40 -5.43 12.38
CA PHE A 312 -0.36 -6.56 11.46
C PHE A 312 0.75 -6.36 10.43
N ASP A 313 1.30 -7.46 9.92
CA ASP A 313 2.40 -7.44 8.96
C ASP A 313 2.37 -8.68 8.06
N THR A 314 2.31 -8.48 6.74
CA THR A 314 2.33 -9.57 5.75
C THR A 314 3.08 -9.19 4.50
N THR A 315 3.38 -10.18 3.65
CA THR A 315 4.00 -9.97 2.33
C THR A 315 3.04 -10.44 1.26
N TYR A 316 2.59 -9.51 0.42
CA TYR A 316 1.87 -9.80 -0.80
C TYR A 316 2.85 -10.02 -1.95
N THR A 317 2.65 -11.09 -2.71
CA THR A 317 3.49 -11.44 -3.86
C THR A 317 2.66 -11.31 -5.14
N TYR A 318 3.11 -10.49 -6.08
CA TYR A 318 2.39 -10.20 -7.33
C TYR A 318 3.34 -10.25 -8.53
N TRP A 319 2.77 -10.31 -9.74
CA TRP A 319 3.54 -10.45 -10.97
C TRP A 319 4.13 -9.12 -11.45
N TYR A 320 5.28 -9.16 -12.13
CA TYR A 320 6.03 -7.96 -12.56
C TYR A 320 5.36 -7.11 -13.65
N ASP A 321 4.39 -7.67 -14.36
CA ASP A 321 3.64 -7.04 -15.43
C ASP A 321 2.39 -6.31 -14.91
N GLY A 322 2.17 -6.29 -13.59
CA GLY A 322 1.11 -5.54 -12.92
C GLY A 322 1.52 -4.12 -12.53
N ASP A 323 0.51 -3.28 -12.31
CA ASP A 323 0.61 -2.02 -11.57
C ASP A 323 0.96 -2.26 -10.08
N ASP A 324 1.27 -1.17 -9.36
CA ASP A 324 1.44 -1.25 -7.91
C ASP A 324 0.11 -1.66 -7.28
N PRO A 325 0.13 -2.46 -6.20
CA PRO A 325 -1.09 -3.11 -5.73
C PRO A 325 -2.10 -2.12 -5.18
N ASP A 326 -3.37 -2.33 -5.51
CA ASP A 326 -4.48 -1.51 -5.04
C ASP A 326 -5.15 -2.20 -3.86
N LEU A 327 -4.86 -1.77 -2.63
CA LEU A 327 -5.22 -2.55 -1.43
C LEU A 327 -6.46 -2.02 -0.72
N TYR A 328 -7.43 -2.88 -0.45
CA TYR A 328 -8.58 -2.58 0.41
C TYR A 328 -8.54 -3.43 1.68
N PHE A 329 -8.95 -2.83 2.78
CA PHE A 329 -8.89 -3.44 4.11
C PHE A 329 -10.27 -3.43 4.76
N TRP A 330 -10.65 -4.55 5.35
CA TRP A 330 -11.80 -4.65 6.24
C TRP A 330 -11.48 -5.56 7.43
N VAL A 331 -12.22 -5.40 8.53
CA VAL A 331 -11.87 -6.00 9.81
C VAL A 331 -13.06 -6.73 10.43
N GLU A 332 -12.83 -7.96 10.84
CA GLU A 332 -13.68 -8.73 11.74
C GLU A 332 -13.07 -8.77 13.14
N TYR A 333 -13.96 -8.83 14.14
CA TYR A 333 -13.59 -9.02 15.53
C TYR A 333 -14.44 -10.12 16.14
N LEU A 334 -13.86 -10.88 17.06
CA LEU A 334 -14.57 -11.97 17.73
C LEU A 334 -15.44 -11.39 18.85
N ILE A 335 -16.76 -11.39 18.64
CA ILE A 335 -17.75 -10.91 19.61
C ILE A 335 -18.61 -12.10 20.02
N ASP A 336 -18.62 -12.43 21.32
CA ASP A 336 -19.37 -13.55 21.89
C ASP A 336 -19.10 -14.90 21.17
N GLY A 337 -17.85 -15.10 20.74
CA GLY A 337 -17.41 -16.31 20.03
C GLY A 337 -17.75 -16.35 18.53
N VAL A 338 -18.30 -15.27 17.97
CA VAL A 338 -18.67 -15.17 16.54
C VAL A 338 -17.86 -14.06 15.86
N TRP A 339 -17.26 -14.38 14.72
CA TRP A 339 -16.59 -13.39 13.88
C TRP A 339 -17.64 -12.42 13.34
N THR A 340 -17.51 -11.16 13.74
CA THR A 340 -18.44 -10.10 13.39
C THR A 340 -17.68 -8.97 12.70
N THR A 341 -18.20 -8.50 11.57
CA THR A 341 -17.65 -7.34 10.87
C THR A 341 -17.78 -6.09 11.75
N VAL A 342 -16.65 -5.42 12.01
CA VAL A 342 -16.58 -4.19 12.83
C VAL A 342 -16.06 -2.98 12.06
N TYR A 343 -15.48 -3.22 10.88
CA TYR A 343 -15.08 -2.17 9.94
C TYR A 343 -15.10 -2.73 8.52
N LYS A 344 -15.96 -2.17 7.67
CA LYS A 344 -16.07 -2.56 6.26
C LYS A 344 -16.58 -1.37 5.45
N PRO A 345 -15.72 -0.37 5.21
CA PRO A 345 -16.12 0.82 4.48
C PRO A 345 -16.28 0.51 2.98
N SER A 346 -16.83 1.43 2.18
CA SER A 346 -16.98 1.17 0.75
C SER A 346 -15.63 0.99 0.05
N ILE A 347 -15.50 -0.03 -0.80
CA ILE A 347 -14.29 -0.29 -1.59
C ILE A 347 -13.94 0.94 -2.44
N ALA A 348 -14.95 1.53 -3.06
CA ALA A 348 -14.83 2.66 -3.98
C ALA A 348 -14.23 3.93 -3.38
N CYS A 349 -14.15 4.08 -2.05
CA CYS A 349 -13.62 5.30 -1.43
C CYS A 349 -12.51 5.03 -0.42
N ASN A 350 -12.26 3.75 -0.09
CA ASN A 350 -11.36 3.33 0.99
C ASN A 350 -10.30 2.34 0.50
N THR A 351 -10.11 2.26 -0.81
CA THR A 351 -8.98 1.54 -1.42
C THR A 351 -7.72 2.41 -1.37
N TYR A 352 -6.60 1.80 -1.04
CA TYR A 352 -5.25 2.34 -1.09
C TYR A 352 -4.67 2.09 -2.49
N TRP A 353 -4.91 3.04 -3.39
CA TRP A 353 -4.46 2.95 -4.78
C TRP A 353 -2.95 3.09 -4.91
N ASN A 354 -2.33 2.28 -5.77
CA ASN A 354 -0.89 2.18 -5.96
C ASN A 354 -0.16 2.14 -4.60
N TYR A 355 -0.58 1.22 -3.74
CA TYR A 355 -0.11 1.15 -2.36
C TYR A 355 1.41 1.11 -2.31
N VAL A 356 1.98 2.10 -1.62
CA VAL A 356 3.43 2.21 -1.46
C VAL A 356 3.90 1.10 -0.52
N CYS A 357 4.50 0.06 -1.10
CA CYS A 357 4.98 -1.09 -0.34
C CYS A 357 5.86 -0.69 0.84
N GLY A 358 5.53 -1.22 2.01
CA GLY A 358 6.19 -0.93 3.29
C GLY A 358 5.67 0.29 4.03
N SER A 359 4.73 1.06 3.46
CA SER A 359 4.04 2.13 4.17
C SER A 359 3.09 1.58 5.24
N ASN A 360 2.82 2.35 6.30
CA ASN A 360 1.92 1.91 7.37
C ASN A 360 0.48 2.33 7.09
N VAL A 361 -0.44 1.37 7.20
CA VAL A 361 -1.89 1.57 7.16
C VAL A 361 -2.43 1.74 8.58
N THR A 362 -3.28 2.71 8.83
CA THR A 362 -3.96 2.86 10.13
C THR A 362 -5.46 2.71 9.94
N ILE A 363 -6.06 1.72 10.59
CA ILE A 363 -7.50 1.44 10.54
C ILE A 363 -8.11 1.85 11.87
N ARG A 364 -9.03 2.80 11.86
CA ARG A 364 -9.74 3.28 13.05
C ARG A 364 -11.12 2.65 13.14
N ILE A 365 -11.36 1.85 14.16
CA ILE A 365 -12.63 1.19 14.42
C ILE A 365 -13.52 2.11 15.26
N THR A 366 -14.77 2.25 14.84
CA THR A 366 -15.81 3.03 15.55
C THR A 366 -16.86 2.16 16.22
N ASP A 367 -16.93 0.86 15.89
CA ASP A 367 -17.91 -0.07 16.46
C ASP A 367 -17.77 -0.17 17.99
N GLU A 368 -18.82 0.23 18.72
CA GLU A 368 -18.84 0.29 20.18
C GLU A 368 -18.63 -1.06 20.85
N ARG A 369 -19.03 -2.16 20.19
CA ARG A 369 -18.97 -3.52 20.73
C ARG A 369 -17.53 -4.04 20.85
N VAL A 370 -16.60 -3.45 20.08
CA VAL A 370 -15.18 -3.80 20.12
C VAL A 370 -14.55 -3.32 21.42
N ARG A 371 -13.93 -4.24 22.13
CA ARG A 371 -13.24 -4.02 23.40
C ARG A 371 -11.72 -4.00 23.16
N TRP A 372 -10.97 -3.27 23.99
CA TRP A 372 -9.50 -3.21 23.88
C TRP A 372 -8.82 -4.26 24.75
N GLU A 373 -9.56 -4.87 25.66
CA GLU A 373 -9.09 -5.86 26.60
C GLU A 373 -8.66 -7.14 25.86
N CYS A 374 -7.35 -7.27 25.69
CA CYS A 374 -6.69 -8.47 25.16
C CYS A 374 -6.62 -9.52 26.25
N ASN A 375 -7.76 -10.13 26.56
CA ASN A 375 -7.77 -11.20 27.55
C ASN A 375 -7.21 -12.48 26.90
N ASP A 376 -5.92 -12.75 27.11
CA ASP A 376 -5.29 -14.07 26.90
C ASP A 376 -5.75 -15.10 27.95
N VAL A 377 -6.53 -14.63 28.92
CA VAL A 377 -7.13 -15.42 29.99
C VAL A 377 -8.60 -15.54 29.63
N LEU A 378 -9.08 -16.77 29.39
CA LEU A 378 -10.47 -17.09 29.72
C LEU A 378 -10.61 -16.69 31.18
N ASP A 379 -11.16 -15.50 31.44
CA ASP A 379 -11.47 -15.07 32.79
C ASP A 379 -12.24 -16.23 33.41
N GLY A 380 -11.57 -16.94 34.31
CA GLY A 380 -12.20 -18.01 35.05
C GLY A 380 -13.41 -17.38 35.70
N ASP A 381 -14.58 -17.85 35.27
CA ASP A 381 -15.90 -17.36 35.61
C ASP A 381 -15.92 -16.58 36.94
N ILE A 382 -16.13 -15.26 36.88
CA ILE A 382 -16.53 -14.52 38.08
C ILE A 382 -17.97 -14.95 38.39
N ILE A 383 -18.11 -16.04 39.15
CA ILE A 383 -19.41 -16.49 39.66
C ILE A 383 -19.85 -15.53 40.76
N TRP A 384 -20.85 -14.70 40.46
CA TRP A 384 -21.53 -13.90 41.48
C TRP A 384 -22.54 -14.77 42.23
N ILE A 385 -22.14 -15.32 43.38
CA ILE A 385 -23.08 -15.99 44.28
C ILE A 385 -23.76 -14.93 45.15
N LYS A 386 -25.02 -14.61 44.83
CA LYS A 386 -25.88 -13.78 45.67
C LYS A 386 -26.66 -14.67 46.62
N THR A 387 -26.12 -14.90 47.81
CA THR A 387 -26.87 -15.51 48.91
C THR A 387 -27.94 -14.53 49.39
N ILE A 388 -29.21 -14.90 49.25
CA ILE A 388 -30.31 -14.11 49.83
C ILE A 388 -30.25 -14.29 51.35
N GLY A 389 -29.82 -13.25 52.07
CA GLY A 389 -29.99 -13.20 53.53
C GLY A 389 -28.94 -12.43 54.33
N SER A 390 -27.66 -12.35 53.93
CA SER A 390 -26.65 -11.45 54.53
C SER A 390 -25.28 -11.58 53.86
N ALA A 391 -24.74 -10.45 53.40
CA ALA A 391 -23.40 -10.18 52.86
C ALA A 391 -22.98 -10.92 51.56
N ALA A 392 -22.64 -10.13 50.53
CA ALA A 392 -21.94 -10.63 49.34
C ALA A 392 -20.45 -10.83 49.68
N SER A 393 -19.93 -12.03 49.45
CA SER A 393 -18.50 -12.34 49.58
C SER A 393 -17.91 -12.60 48.20
N VAL A 394 -16.84 -11.87 47.84
CA VAL A 394 -16.05 -12.13 46.64
C VAL A 394 -14.97 -13.15 47.01
N ILE A 395 -14.93 -14.30 46.35
CA ILE A 395 -13.88 -15.31 46.52
C ILE A 395 -13.12 -15.44 45.19
N HIS A 396 -11.81 -15.21 45.24
CA HIS A 396 -10.91 -15.46 44.13
C HIS A 396 -10.48 -16.93 44.18
N HIS A 397 -10.89 -17.75 43.21
CA HIS A 397 -10.49 -19.17 43.19
C HIS A 397 -9.40 -19.40 42.13
N THR A 398 -8.17 -19.64 42.59
CA THR A 398 -7.09 -20.14 41.73
C THR A 398 -7.17 -21.66 41.65
N GLY A 399 -7.49 -22.18 40.47
CA GLY A 399 -7.81 -23.58 40.25
C GLY A 399 -6.74 -24.55 40.75
N LYS A 400 -7.09 -25.35 41.76
CA LYS A 400 -6.54 -26.69 41.96
C LYS A 400 -7.71 -27.67 42.09
N LYS A 401 -7.68 -28.69 41.24
CA LYS A 401 -8.54 -29.89 41.21
C LYS A 401 -9.31 -30.14 42.52
N LEU A 402 -10.64 -30.08 42.45
CA LEU A 402 -11.52 -30.66 43.46
C LEU A 402 -11.33 -32.18 43.45
N GLN A 403 -10.52 -32.69 44.38
CA GLN A 403 -10.62 -34.08 44.82
C GLN A 403 -11.61 -34.15 45.97
N SER A 404 -12.64 -34.95 45.73
CA SER A 404 -13.69 -35.36 46.66
C SER A 404 -13.17 -35.77 48.03
N TYR A 405 -13.75 -35.22 49.10
CA TYR A 405 -13.90 -35.93 50.37
C TYR A 405 -15.27 -35.62 50.97
N TRP A 406 -16.19 -36.56 50.77
CA TRP A 406 -17.36 -36.76 51.63
C TRP A 406 -16.93 -37.56 52.84
N THR A 407 -17.08 -37.00 54.04
CA THR A 407 -17.28 -37.60 55.39
C THR A 407 -16.95 -36.51 56.40
N LYS A 408 -17.74 -36.15 57.41
CA LYS A 408 -18.87 -36.79 58.09
C LYS A 408 -19.72 -35.68 58.72
#